data_AF-A0A7K2ZCT0-F1
#
_entry.id   AF-A0A7K2ZCT0-F1
#
_cell.length_a   1.000
_cell.length_b   1.000
_cell.length_c   1.000
_cell.angle_alpha   90.00
_cell.angle_beta   90.00
_cell.angle_gamma   90.00
#
_symmetry.space_group_name_H-M   'P 1'
#
loop_
_entity.id
_entity.type
_entity.pdbx_description
1 polymer ?
#
loop_
_entity_poly.entity_id
_entity_poly.type
_entity_poly.pdbx_seq_one_letter_code
_entity_poly.pdbx_strand_id
1 'polypeptide(L)'
;GAMVGAGWPPAQATRIGALMRYFITGSALGSFAGGFVDDESAYDPADYPHLGQAHLLAERGRQVDEGAFETGLRALLDGLALQYEEYARPTETVRRAPNRP
;
A
#
# COMPACT_ATOMS: atom_id res chain seq x y z
N GLY A 1 -6.32 13.91 18.47
CA GLY A 1 -7.01 13.42 17.25
C GLY A 1 -7.21 11.92 17.34
N ALA A 2 -8.06 11.34 16.49
CA ALA A 2 -8.50 9.94 16.58
C ALA A 2 -7.34 8.93 16.70
N MET A 3 -6.29 9.05 15.87
CA MET A 3 -5.14 8.14 15.91
C MET A 3 -4.34 8.22 17.23
N VAL A 4 -4.16 9.42 17.78
CA VAL A 4 -3.51 9.59 19.08
C VAL A 4 -4.40 9.03 20.20
N GLY A 5 -5.72 9.21 20.08
CA GLY A 5 -6.69 8.58 20.99
C GLY A 5 -6.67 7.05 20.93
N ALA A 6 -6.25 6.49 19.80
CA ALA A 6 -6.03 5.05 19.61
C ALA A 6 -4.62 4.58 20.05
N GLY A 7 -3.76 5.46 20.59
CA GLY A 7 -2.45 5.08 21.13
C GLY A 7 -1.24 5.31 20.23
N TRP A 8 -1.41 5.86 19.02
CA TRP A 8 -0.27 6.22 18.18
C TRP A 8 0.52 7.42 18.73
N PRO A 9 1.86 7.42 18.64
CA PRO A 9 2.66 8.60 18.91
C PRO A 9 2.25 9.78 18.00
N PRO A 10 2.16 11.03 18.50
CA PRO A 10 1.71 12.18 17.71
C PRO A 10 2.48 12.39 16.40
N ALA A 11 3.81 12.25 16.44
CA ALA A 11 4.66 12.37 15.26
C ALA A 11 4.39 11.29 14.20
N GLN A 12 3.92 10.12 14.61
CA GLN A 12 3.58 9.03 13.70
C GLN A 12 2.16 9.20 13.15
N ALA A 13 1.20 9.63 13.98
CA ALA A 13 -0.14 9.99 13.51
C ALA A 13 -0.10 11.04 12.40
N THR A 14 0.76 12.07 12.51
CA THR A 14 0.96 13.06 11.44
C THR A 14 1.51 12.44 10.17
N ARG A 15 2.52 11.57 10.28
CA ARG A 15 3.10 10.88 9.12
C ARG A 15 2.10 9.97 8.43
N ILE A 16 1.25 9.27 9.18
CA ILE A 16 0.20 8.42 8.62
C ILE A 16 -0.85 9.28 7.89
N GLY A 17 -1.24 10.42 8.44
CA GLY A 17 -2.11 11.36 7.75
C GLY A 17 -1.53 11.85 6.41
N ALA A 18 -0.24 12.21 6.39
CA ALA A 18 0.44 12.60 5.16
C ALA A 18 0.52 11.45 4.15
N LEU A 19 0.86 10.24 4.62
CA LEU A 19 0.92 9.02 3.82
C LEU A 19 -0.42 8.73 3.12
N MET A 20 -1.54 8.80 3.85
CA MET A 20 -2.88 8.58 3.28
C MET A 20 -3.19 9.59 2.16
N ARG A 21 -2.87 10.87 2.39
CA ARG A 21 -3.06 11.91 1.37
C ARG A 21 -2.24 11.61 0.12
N TYR A 22 -0.97 11.25 0.27
CA TYR A 22 -0.09 10.97 -0.87
C TYR A 22 -0.53 9.74 -1.64
N PHE A 23 -0.95 8.68 -0.94
CA PHE A 23 -1.48 7.48 -1.58
C PHE A 23 -2.74 7.80 -2.40
N ILE A 24 -3.75 8.44 -1.79
CA ILE A 24 -5.01 8.76 -2.47
C ILE A 24 -4.80 9.70 -3.66
N THR A 25 -4.03 10.77 -3.48
CA THR A 25 -3.76 11.71 -4.57
C THR A 25 -2.93 11.06 -5.69
N GLY A 26 -1.96 10.21 -5.34
CA GLY A 26 -1.16 9.48 -6.32
C GLY A 26 -2.00 8.50 -7.15
N SER A 27 -2.88 7.73 -6.48
CA SER A 27 -3.79 6.79 -7.15
C SER A 27 -4.82 7.48 -8.06
N ALA A 28 -5.12 8.75 -7.82
CA ALA A 28 -6.04 9.53 -8.66
C ALA A 28 -5.38 10.20 -9.87
N LEU A 29 -4.05 10.20 -9.97
CA LEU A 29 -3.33 10.99 -10.98
C LEU A 29 -3.42 10.41 -12.40
N GLY A 30 -3.65 9.10 -12.53
CA GLY A 30 -3.80 8.46 -13.83
C GLY A 30 -4.22 7.00 -13.73
N SER A 31 -4.85 6.52 -14.80
CA SER A 31 -5.21 5.12 -14.98
C SER A 31 -3.98 4.33 -15.40
N PHE A 32 -3.72 3.19 -14.75
CA PHE A 32 -2.71 2.26 -15.22
C PHE A 32 -3.15 1.61 -16.55
N ALA A 33 -4.41 1.19 -16.60
CA ALA A 33 -4.98 0.57 -17.78
C ALA A 33 -5.06 1.49 -19.00
N GLY A 34 -5.16 2.81 -18.79
CA GLY A 34 -5.11 3.81 -19.85
C GLY A 34 -3.76 3.90 -20.59
N GLY A 35 -2.71 3.23 -20.08
CA GLY A 35 -1.43 3.07 -20.78
C GLY A 35 -1.42 1.97 -21.85
N PHE A 36 -2.49 1.18 -21.97
CA PHE A 36 -2.59 0.07 -22.91
C PHE A 36 -3.48 0.44 -24.09
N VAL A 37 -3.06 0.05 -25.29
CA VAL A 37 -3.83 0.25 -26.52
C VAL A 37 -4.74 -0.95 -26.75
N ASP A 38 -5.94 -0.69 -27.25
CA ASP A 38 -6.92 -1.74 -27.58
C ASP A 38 -6.65 -2.34 -28.97
N ASP A 39 -5.42 -2.78 -29.18
CA ASP A 39 -4.98 -3.44 -30.41
C ASP A 39 -4.13 -4.65 -30.01
N GLU A 40 -4.67 -5.85 -30.23
CA GLU A 40 -3.97 -7.11 -29.95
C GLU A 40 -2.66 -7.22 -30.72
N SER A 41 -2.59 -6.67 -31.94
CA SER A 41 -1.40 -6.73 -32.78
C SER A 41 -0.25 -5.87 -32.27
N ALA A 42 -0.51 -4.93 -31.35
CA ALA A 42 0.51 -4.16 -30.66
C ALA A 42 1.32 -5.00 -29.65
N TYR A 43 0.88 -6.23 -29.36
CA TYR A 43 1.45 -7.10 -28.33
C TYR A 43 1.88 -8.47 -28.90
N ASP A 44 2.80 -8.47 -29.89
CA ASP A 44 3.40 -9.69 -30.43
C ASP A 44 4.06 -10.52 -29.30
N PRO A 45 3.68 -11.81 -29.10
CA PRO A 45 4.28 -12.67 -28.09
C PRO A 45 5.80 -12.88 -28.21
N ALA A 46 6.38 -12.70 -29.40
CA ALA A 46 7.83 -12.78 -29.60
C ALA A 46 8.56 -11.61 -28.89
N ASP A 47 7.94 -10.44 -28.88
CA ASP A 47 8.47 -9.23 -28.24
C ASP A 47 7.96 -9.07 -26.80
N TYR A 48 6.73 -9.52 -26.52
CA TYR A 48 6.02 -9.36 -25.26
C TYR A 48 5.36 -10.65 -24.76
N PRO A 49 6.14 -11.63 -24.27
CA PRO A 49 5.67 -12.99 -23.94
C PRO A 49 4.62 -13.05 -22.81
N HIS A 50 4.43 -11.97 -22.04
CA HIS A 50 3.47 -11.90 -20.94
C HIS A 50 2.37 -10.85 -21.15
N LEU A 51 2.32 -10.19 -22.31
CA LEU A 51 1.37 -9.10 -22.59
C LEU A 51 0.37 -9.40 -23.72
N GLY A 52 0.26 -10.64 -24.21
CA GLY A 52 -0.68 -10.97 -25.30
C GLY A 52 -2.15 -10.60 -25.01
N GLN A 53 -2.52 -10.45 -23.73
CA GLN A 53 -3.87 -10.03 -23.29
C GLN A 53 -3.95 -8.57 -22.84
N ALA A 54 -2.87 -7.79 -22.99
CA ALA A 54 -2.80 -6.45 -22.45
C ALA A 54 -3.76 -5.47 -23.15
N HIS A 55 -4.14 -5.75 -24.41
CA HIS A 55 -5.19 -5.01 -25.13
C HIS A 55 -6.54 -5.02 -24.37
N LEU A 56 -6.88 -6.14 -23.70
CA LEU A 56 -8.10 -6.28 -22.91
C LEU A 56 -8.14 -5.36 -21.67
N LEU A 57 -7.00 -4.82 -21.24
CA LEU A 57 -6.94 -3.92 -20.09
C LEU A 57 -7.59 -2.57 -20.41
N ALA A 58 -7.55 -2.12 -21.66
CA ALA A 58 -8.18 -0.87 -22.08
C ALA A 58 -9.70 -0.90 -21.80
N GLU A 59 -10.38 -2.00 -22.14
CA GLU A 59 -11.81 -2.19 -21.88
C GLU A 59 -12.14 -2.36 -20.39
N ARG A 60 -11.23 -2.97 -19.62
CA ARG A 60 -11.42 -3.28 -18.19
C ARG A 60 -10.79 -2.25 -17.26
N GLY A 61 -10.35 -1.11 -17.78
CA GLY A 61 -9.43 -0.26 -17.06
C GLY A 61 -9.93 0.24 -15.72
N ARG A 62 -11.22 0.56 -15.62
CA ARG A 62 -11.84 0.97 -14.36
C ARG A 62 -11.76 -0.12 -13.28
N GLN A 63 -12.00 -1.38 -13.64
CA GLN A 63 -11.91 -2.51 -12.69
C GLN A 63 -10.47 -2.74 -12.24
N VAL A 64 -9.50 -2.59 -13.16
CA VAL A 64 -8.08 -2.72 -12.86
C VAL A 64 -7.62 -1.62 -11.90
N ASP A 65 -7.97 -0.37 -12.18
CA ASP A 65 -7.56 0.77 -11.35
C ASP A 65 -8.22 0.73 -9.96
N GLU A 66 -9.52 0.43 -9.88
CA GLU A 66 -10.23 0.26 -8.61
C GLU A 66 -9.64 -0.90 -7.80
N GLY A 67 -9.42 -2.05 -8.44
CA GLY A 67 -8.80 -3.21 -7.80
C GLY A 67 -7.37 -2.95 -7.32
N ALA A 68 -6.58 -2.20 -8.09
CA ALA A 68 -5.22 -1.80 -7.70
C ALA A 68 -5.24 -0.86 -6.49
N PHE A 69 -6.17 0.12 -6.46
CA PHE A 69 -6.35 1.01 -5.32
C PHE A 69 -6.73 0.23 -4.05
N GLU A 70 -7.73 -0.64 -4.13
CA GLU A 70 -8.17 -1.45 -2.98
C GLU A 70 -7.07 -2.37 -2.47
N THR A 71 -6.35 -3.03 -3.37
CA THR A 71 -5.21 -3.90 -3.03
C THR A 71 -4.12 -3.11 -2.32
N GLY A 72 -3.76 -1.93 -2.83
CA GLY A 72 -2.76 -1.06 -2.22
C GLY A 72 -3.20 -0.54 -0.85
N LEU A 73 -4.48 -0.15 -0.71
CA LEU A 73 -5.04 0.31 0.57
C LEU A 73 -5.02 -0.81 1.61
N ARG A 74 -5.40 -2.03 1.23
CA ARG A 74 -5.33 -3.21 2.10
C ARG A 74 -3.91 -3.42 2.61
N ALA A 75 -2.93 -3.51 1.69
CA ALA A 75 -1.53 -3.73 2.04
C ALA A 75 -0.97 -2.62 2.95
N LEU A 76 -1.36 -1.36 2.70
CA LEU A 76 -0.97 -0.22 3.52
C LEU A 76 -1.54 -0.32 4.94
N LEU A 77 -2.83 -0.62 5.08
CA LEU A 77 -3.48 -0.77 6.39
C LEU A 77 -2.92 -1.96 7.17
N ASP A 78 -2.70 -3.10 6.50
CA ASP A 78 -2.09 -4.28 7.11
C ASP A 78 -0.67 -3.95 7.61
N GLY A 79 0.13 -3.23 6.82
CA GLY A 79 1.46 -2.76 7.24
C GLY A 79 1.43 -1.79 8.42
N LEU A 80 0.43 -0.92 8.50
CA LEU A 80 0.24 -0.02 9.64
C LEU A 80 -0.22 -0.77 10.91
N ALA A 81 -1.03 -1.82 10.76
CA ALA A 81 -1.42 -2.67 11.87
C ALA A 81 -0.21 -3.39 12.49
N LEU A 82 0.67 -3.95 11.66
CA LEU A 82 1.93 -4.56 12.13
C LEU A 82 2.80 -3.57 12.90
N GLN A 83 2.98 -2.36 12.36
CA GLN A 83 3.73 -1.31 13.06
C GLN A 83 3.08 -0.93 14.39
N TYR A 84 1.75 -0.83 14.44
CA TYR A 84 1.04 -0.53 15.68
C TYR A 84 1.32 -1.58 16.76
N GLU A 85 1.28 -2.86 16.40
CA GLU A 85 1.59 -3.97 17.31
C GLU A 85 3.03 -3.95 17.82
N GLU A 86 3.98 -3.52 16.99
CA GLU A 86 5.38 -3.33 17.41
C GLU A 86 5.52 -2.20 18.44
N TYR A 87 4.80 -1.08 18.26
CA TYR A 87 4.78 0.01 19.25
C TYR A 87 4.00 -0.33 20.52
N ALA A 88 2.92 -1.10 20.39
CA ALA A 88 2.05 -1.45 21.51
C ALA A 88 2.63 -2.55 22.41
N ARG A 89 3.61 -3.33 21.91
CA ARG A 89 4.32 -4.33 22.72
C ARG A 89 5.09 -3.62 23.84
N PRO A 90 4.80 -3.90 25.13
CA PRO A 90 5.58 -3.38 26.23
C PRO A 90 7.04 -3.82 26.04
N THR A 91 7.99 -2.88 26.08
CA THR A 91 9.40 -3.20 26.18
C THR A 91 9.59 -4.05 27.43
N GLU A 92 9.72 -5.36 27.27
CA GLU A 92 10.12 -6.27 28.33
C GLU A 92 11.58 -5.94 28.65
N THR A 93 11.74 -4.86 29.42
CA THR A 93 13.01 -4.37 29.88
C THR A 93 13.46 -5.41 30.88
N VAL A 94 14.31 -6.32 30.42
CA VAL A 94 15.07 -7.28 31.21
C VAL A 94 15.70 -6.53 32.38
N ARG A 95 15.00 -6.51 33.51
CA ARG A 95 15.52 -6.06 34.79
C ARG A 95 16.30 -7.24 35.37
N ARG A 96 17.41 -7.60 34.72
CA ARG A 96 18.39 -8.52 35.33
C ARG A 96 19.06 -7.71 36.45
N ALA A 97 18.55 -7.86 37.67
CA ALA A 97 19.21 -7.33 38.85
C ALA A 97 20.64 -7.91 38.91
N PRO A 98 21.68 -7.11 39.21
CA PRO A 98 23.00 -7.64 39.42
C PRO A 98 22.98 -8.50 40.69
N ASN A 99 23.33 -9.77 40.54
CA ASN A 99 23.57 -10.67 41.67
C ASN A 99 24.77 -10.08 42.45
N ARG A 100 24.55 -9.58 43.67
CA ARG A 100 25.66 -9.21 44.55
C ARG A 100 26.14 -10.47 45.29
N PRO A 101 27.46 -10.70 45.38
CA PRO A 101 28.05 -11.75 46.21
C PRO A 101 27.89 -11.44 47.71
#